data_AF-U6DYD8-F1
#
_entry.id   AF-U6DYD8-F1
#
_cell.length_a   1.000
_cell.length_b   1.000
_cell.length_c   1.000
_cell.angle_alpha   90.00
_cell.angle_beta   90.00
_cell.angle_gamma   90.00
#
_symmetry.space_group_name_H-M   'P 1'
#
loop_
_entity.id
_entity.type
_entity.pdbx_description
1 polymer ?
#
loop_
_entity_poly.entity_id
_entity_poly.type
_entity_poly.pdbx_seq_one_letter_code
_entity_poly.pdbx_strand_id
1 'polypeptide(L)'
;MAFVKSGWLLRQSTILKRWKKNWFDLWSDGHLIYYDDQTRHSVEDKIHMPVDCINIRIGHECWDIQPPDGKPKDCMLQIVCRDGKTISLCAESTDDCLAWKFTLQDSRTNT
;
A
#
# COMPACT_ATOMS: atom_id res chain seq x y z
N MET A 1 6.79 16.29 12.09
CA MET A 1 5.90 15.22 11.54
C MET A 1 6.49 13.89 11.99
N ALA A 2 5.64 12.93 12.33
CA ALA A 2 6.05 11.62 12.82
C ALA A 2 5.55 10.52 11.87
N PHE A 3 6.22 9.37 11.87
CA PHE A 3 5.71 8.19 11.20
C PHE A 3 4.54 7.60 11.99
N VAL A 4 3.45 7.27 11.31
CA VAL A 4 2.31 6.54 11.86
C VAL A 4 2.59 5.04 11.80
N LYS A 5 3.04 4.56 10.64
CA LYS A 5 3.43 3.17 10.42
C LYS A 5 4.48 3.10 9.32
N SER A 6 5.44 2.20 9.51
CA SER A 6 6.44 1.86 8.50
C SER A 6 6.58 0.36 8.38
N GLY A 7 6.91 -0.14 7.20
CA GLY A 7 7.13 -1.57 7.02
C GLY A 7 7.28 -2.01 5.57
N TRP A 8 7.63 -3.27 5.40
CA TRP A 8 7.75 -3.91 4.10
C TRP A 8 6.39 -4.35 3.57
N LEU A 9 6.13 -4.06 2.29
CA LEU A 9 5.05 -4.68 1.53
C LEU A 9 5.59 -5.14 0.18
N LEU A 10 4.99 -6.19 -0.36
CA LEU A 10 5.15 -6.49 -1.78
C LEU A 10 4.23 -5.57 -2.57
N ARG A 11 4.73 -4.95 -3.63
CA ARG A 11 3.96 -4.10 -4.55
C ARG A 11 4.05 -4.66 -5.95
N GLN A 12 2.94 -4.66 -6.67
CA GLN A 12 2.95 -4.99 -8.09
C GLN A 12 3.44 -3.78 -8.90
N SER A 13 4.54 -3.98 -9.63
CA SER A 13 5.08 -2.97 -10.55
C SER A 13 4.09 -2.64 -11.69
N THR A 14 4.10 -1.40 -12.15
CA THR A 14 3.13 -0.88 -13.13
C THR A 14 3.28 -1.49 -14.51
N ILE A 15 4.52 -1.56 -15.01
CA ILE A 15 4.84 -2.01 -16.38
C ILE A 15 4.93 -3.53 -16.47
N LEU A 16 5.85 -4.14 -15.71
CA LEU A 16 6.14 -5.58 -15.82
C LEU A 16 5.19 -6.46 -15.00
N LYS A 17 4.29 -5.86 -14.19
CA LYS A 17 3.33 -6.56 -13.33
C LYS A 17 3.93 -7.59 -12.37
N ARG A 18 5.23 -7.45 -12.06
CA ARG A 18 5.96 -8.27 -11.09
C ARG A 18 5.79 -7.74 -9.68
N TRP A 19 5.73 -8.64 -8.71
CA TRP A 19 5.77 -8.32 -7.29
C TRP A 19 7.21 -7.95 -6.86
N LYS A 20 7.36 -6.78 -6.23
CA LYS A 20 8.63 -6.27 -5.71
C LYS A 20 8.48 -5.92 -4.25
N LYS A 21 9.51 -6.18 -3.44
CA LYS A 21 9.55 -5.73 -2.05
C LYS A 21 9.86 -4.24 -2.02
N ASN A 22 9.03 -3.44 -1.37
CA ASN A 22 9.23 -2.00 -1.21
C ASN A 22 9.00 -1.63 0.27
N TRP A 23 9.76 -0.64 0.75
CA TRP A 23 9.57 -0.08 2.09
C TRP A 23 8.54 1.04 2.03
N PHE A 24 7.55 1.02 2.92
CA PHE A 24 6.50 2.02 3.01
C PHE A 24 6.63 2.81 4.32
N ASP A 25 6.46 4.12 4.24
CA ASP A 25 6.26 5.01 5.38
C ASP A 25 4.93 5.75 5.20
N LEU A 26 4.04 5.60 6.18
CA LEU A 26 2.87 6.46 6.33
C LEU A 26 3.17 7.55 7.35
N TRP A 27 3.06 8.79 6.90
CA TRP A 27 3.34 9.99 7.69
C TRP A 27 2.07 10.51 8.36
N SER A 28 2.24 11.20 9.49
CA SER A 28 1.14 11.79 10.27
C SER A 28 0.34 12.86 9.52
N ASP A 29 0.88 13.39 8.43
CA ASP A 29 0.21 14.35 7.53
C ASP A 29 -0.58 13.66 6.40
N GLY A 30 -0.73 12.33 6.46
CA GLY A 30 -1.50 11.55 5.50
C GLY A 30 -0.73 11.11 4.26
N HIS A 31 0.57 11.41 4.15
CA HIS A 31 1.36 10.93 3.01
C HIS A 31 1.85 9.49 3.20
N LEU A 32 1.48 8.61 2.26
CA LEU A 32 2.09 7.29 2.10
C LEU A 32 3.19 7.38 1.04
N ILE A 33 4.44 7.17 1.44
CA ILE A 33 5.60 7.18 0.55
C ILE A 33 6.19 5.78 0.52
N TYR A 34 6.63 5.32 -0.65
CA TYR A 34 7.34 4.06 -0.74
C TYR A 34 8.62 4.15 -1.56
N TYR A 35 9.56 3.31 -1.16
CA TYR A 35 10.95 3.34 -1.56
C TYR A 35 11.38 1.96 -2.06
N ASP A 36 12.49 1.90 -2.79
CA ASP A 36 13.13 0.63 -3.14
C ASP A 36 13.43 -0.21 -1.89
N ASP A 37 13.94 0.44 -0.84
CA ASP A 37 14.26 -0.22 0.43
C ASP A 37 14.17 0.72 1.64
N GLN A 38 14.44 0.15 2.82
CA GLN A 38 14.37 0.83 4.12
C GLN A 38 15.42 1.95 4.32
N THR A 39 16.41 2.08 3.44
CA THR A 39 17.37 3.21 3.49
C THR A 39 16.73 4.53 3.05
N ARG A 40 15.58 4.46 2.35
CA ARG A 40 14.80 5.61 1.89
C ARG A 40 15.53 6.52 0.90
N HIS A 41 16.60 6.03 0.26
CA HIS A 41 17.38 6.81 -0.70
C HIS A 41 16.67 6.98 -2.05
N SER A 42 15.90 6.00 -2.47
CA SER A 42 15.21 5.97 -3.76
C SER A 42 13.70 5.95 -3.54
N VAL A 43 13.05 7.09 -3.75
CA VAL A 43 11.59 7.21 -3.72
C VAL A 43 11.05 6.62 -5.02
N GLU A 44 10.18 5.63 -4.90
CA GLU A 44 9.44 5.08 -6.04
C GLU A 44 8.21 5.92 -6.35
N ASP A 45 7.43 6.27 -5.33
CA ASP A 45 6.23 7.10 -5.49
C ASP A 45 5.66 7.59 -4.15
N LYS A 46 4.63 8.43 -4.23
CA LYS A 46 3.93 9.02 -3.10
C LYS A 46 2.42 9.11 -3.36
N ILE A 47 1.63 8.93 -2.31
CA ILE A 47 0.16 9.07 -2.30
C ILE A 47 -0.22 9.95 -1.12
N HIS A 48 -1.03 10.98 -1.33
CA HIS A 48 -1.63 11.75 -0.26
C HIS A 48 -2.98 11.13 0.11
N MET A 49 -3.04 10.33 1.17
CA MET A 49 -4.20 9.48 1.50
C MET A 49 -5.53 10.26 1.61
N PRO A 50 -5.61 11.43 2.27
CA PRO A 50 -6.85 12.22 2.31
C PRO A 50 -7.34 12.73 0.94
N VAL A 51 -6.42 13.02 0.02
CA VAL A 51 -6.74 13.72 -1.23
C VAL A 51 -6.86 12.76 -2.41
N ASP A 52 -5.95 11.79 -2.49
CA ASP A 52 -5.80 10.91 -3.65
C ASP A 52 -6.63 9.63 -3.49
N CYS A 53 -6.67 9.05 -2.29
CA CYS A 53 -7.28 7.73 -2.05
C CYS A 53 -8.80 7.81 -1.93
N ILE A 54 -9.50 7.20 -2.89
CA ILE A 54 -10.97 7.13 -2.93
C ILE A 54 -11.51 5.79 -2.43
N ASN A 55 -10.70 4.72 -2.47
CA ASN A 55 -11.11 3.41 -1.96
C ASN A 55 -9.90 2.56 -1.52
N ILE A 56 -10.11 1.68 -0.55
CA ILE A 56 -9.15 0.66 -0.12
C ILE A 56 -9.87 -0.68 -0.17
N ARG A 57 -9.36 -1.59 -0.99
CA ARG A 57 -9.88 -2.96 -1.18
C ARG A 57 -8.96 -3.94 -0.47
N ILE A 58 -9.51 -5.03 0.06
CA ILE A 58 -8.73 -6.13 0.64
C ILE A 58 -9.15 -7.48 0.08
N GLY A 59 -8.24 -8.45 0.07
CA GLY A 59 -8.58 -9.83 -0.24
C GLY A 59 -9.27 -10.00 -1.60
N HIS A 60 -10.44 -10.62 -1.57
CA HIS A 60 -11.27 -10.87 -2.75
C HIS A 60 -11.88 -9.61 -3.39
N GLU A 61 -11.85 -8.47 -2.71
CA GLU A 61 -12.25 -7.17 -3.29
C GLU A 61 -11.19 -6.64 -4.29
N CYS A 62 -9.96 -7.17 -4.24
CA CYS A 62 -8.88 -6.74 -5.13
C CYS A 62 -9.07 -7.30 -6.55
N TRP A 63 -9.20 -6.39 -7.53
CA TRP A 63 -9.51 -6.71 -8.93
C TRP A 63 -8.26 -6.77 -9.80
N ASP A 64 -8.33 -7.58 -10.86
CA ASP A 64 -7.32 -7.72 -11.91
C ASP A 64 -5.90 -8.01 -11.42
N ILE A 65 -5.80 -8.73 -10.30
CA ILE A 65 -4.51 -9.10 -9.72
C ILE A 65 -4.54 -10.46 -9.03
N GLN A 66 -3.48 -11.24 -9.20
CA GLN A 66 -3.23 -12.47 -8.45
C GLN A 66 -2.18 -12.24 -7.37
N PRO A 67 -2.34 -12.87 -6.19
CA PRO A 67 -1.34 -12.77 -5.13
C PRO A 67 0.01 -13.34 -5.60
N PRO A 68 1.12 -12.96 -4.94
CA PRO A 68 2.40 -13.63 -5.12
C PRO A 68 2.29 -15.15 -4.88
N ASP A 69 3.18 -15.93 -5.49
CA ASP A 69 3.19 -17.39 -5.32
C ASP A 69 3.25 -17.77 -3.83
N GLY A 70 2.33 -18.66 -3.42
CA GLY A 70 2.23 -19.13 -2.05
C GLY A 70 1.62 -18.15 -1.04
N LYS A 71 1.19 -16.95 -1.47
CA LYS A 71 0.45 -16.01 -0.61
C LYS A 71 -1.06 -16.17 -0.79
N PRO A 72 -1.85 -16.20 0.30
CA PRO A 72 -3.30 -16.20 0.19
C PRO A 72 -3.80 -14.85 -0.32
N LYS A 73 -4.99 -14.85 -0.93
CA LYS A 73 -5.63 -13.62 -1.41
C LYS A 73 -5.85 -12.63 -0.26
N ASP A 74 -6.12 -13.10 0.96
CA ASP A 74 -6.39 -12.24 2.12
C ASP A 74 -5.18 -11.39 2.59
N CYS A 75 -3.97 -11.71 2.14
CA CYS A 75 -2.80 -10.85 2.34
C CYS A 75 -2.80 -9.61 1.41
N MET A 76 -3.71 -9.53 0.45
CA MET A 76 -3.73 -8.48 -0.57
C MET A 76 -4.48 -7.24 -0.11
N LEU A 77 -3.97 -6.07 -0.49
CA LEU A 77 -4.71 -4.81 -0.46
C LEU A 77 -4.50 -4.00 -1.74
N GLN A 78 -5.48 -3.18 -2.10
CA GLN A 78 -5.39 -2.22 -3.20
C GLN A 78 -5.81 -0.84 -2.75
N ILE A 79 -4.94 0.15 -2.97
CA ILE A 79 -5.26 1.57 -2.82
C ILE A 79 -5.72 2.08 -4.18
N VAL A 80 -6.96 2.56 -4.26
CA VAL A 80 -7.54 3.12 -5.49
C VAL A 80 -7.52 4.64 -5.38
N CYS A 81 -6.82 5.28 -6.31
CA CYS A 81 -6.70 6.72 -6.39
C CYS A 81 -7.71 7.34 -7.36
N ARG A 82 -8.05 8.60 -7.14
CA ARG A 82 -9.04 9.36 -7.92
C ARG A 82 -8.66 9.58 -9.38
N ASP A 83 -7.38 9.51 -9.70
CA ASP A 83 -6.82 9.63 -11.06
C ASP A 83 -6.89 8.31 -11.84
N GLY A 84 -7.48 7.26 -11.24
CA GLY A 84 -7.58 5.92 -11.82
C GLY A 84 -6.38 5.02 -11.50
N LYS A 85 -5.32 5.54 -10.86
CA LYS A 85 -4.18 4.73 -10.41
C LYS A 85 -4.64 3.76 -9.33
N THR A 86 -4.23 2.50 -9.46
CA THR A 86 -4.43 1.49 -8.41
C THR A 86 -3.08 0.93 -7.99
N ILE A 87 -2.79 1.03 -6.69
CA ILE A 87 -1.57 0.49 -6.10
C ILE A 87 -1.92 -0.82 -5.42
N SER A 88 -1.48 -1.92 -6.04
CA SER A 88 -1.73 -3.26 -5.53
C SER A 88 -0.56 -3.74 -4.68
N LEU A 89 -0.89 -4.22 -3.48
CA LEU A 89 0.05 -4.59 -2.44
C LEU A 89 -0.30 -5.98 -1.88
N CYS A 90 0.70 -6.64 -1.31
CA CYS A 90 0.56 -7.87 -0.54
C CYS A 90 1.41 -7.77 0.72
N ALA A 91 0.76 -7.93 1.88
CA ALA A 91 1.39 -7.98 3.18
C ALA A 91 2.00 -9.36 3.46
N GLU A 92 2.74 -9.48 4.55
CA GLU A 92 3.36 -10.75 4.93
C GLU A 92 2.35 -11.78 5.45
N SER A 93 1.27 -11.31 6.08
CA SER A 93 0.20 -12.12 6.69
C SER A 93 -1.15 -11.40 6.54
N THR A 94 -2.24 -12.12 6.83
CA THR A 94 -3.59 -11.53 6.84
C THR A 94 -3.71 -10.45 7.93
N ASP A 95 -3.10 -10.66 9.10
CA ASP A 95 -3.13 -9.69 10.19
C ASP A 95 -2.37 -8.42 9.85
N ASP A 96 -1.20 -8.52 9.21
CA ASP A 96 -0.46 -7.34 8.76
C ASP A 96 -1.21 -6.60 7.64
N CYS A 97 -1.89 -7.32 6.74
CA CYS A 97 -2.78 -6.73 5.74
C CYS A 97 -3.89 -5.89 6.41
N LEU A 98 -4.55 -6.43 7.44
CA LEU A 98 -5.58 -5.72 8.19
C LEU A 98 -5.01 -4.53 8.96
N ALA A 99 -3.83 -4.67 9.57
CA ALA A 99 -3.17 -3.56 10.25
C ALA A 99 -2.86 -2.41 9.28
N TRP A 100 -2.36 -2.70 8.08
CA TRP A 100 -2.18 -1.70 7.03
C TRP A 100 -3.51 -1.10 6.58
N LYS A 101 -4.55 -1.91 6.35
CA LYS A 101 -5.88 -1.44 5.96
C LYS A 101 -6.41 -0.40 6.95
N PHE A 102 -6.48 -0.72 8.24
CA PHE A 102 -7.02 0.20 9.25
C PHE A 102 -6.21 1.49 9.33
N THR A 103 -4.88 1.38 9.39
CA THR A 103 -4.01 2.57 9.42
C THR A 103 -4.19 3.46 8.19
N LEU A 104 -4.29 2.87 7.00
CA LEU A 104 -4.51 3.59 5.76
C LEU A 104 -5.90 4.22 5.71
N GLN A 105 -6.93 3.52 6.20
CA GLN A 105 -8.30 4.06 6.29
C GLN A 105 -8.35 5.29 7.20
N ASP A 106 -7.76 5.21 8.39
CA ASP A 106 -7.74 6.32 9.35
C ASP A 106 -6.98 7.54 8.80
N SER A 107 -5.88 7.30 8.07
CA SER A 107 -5.10 8.38 7.46
C SER A 107 -5.83 9.14 6.34
N ARG A 108 -7.00 8.68 5.89
CA ARG A 108 -7.83 9.41 4.91
C ARG A 108 -8.67 10.51 5.56
N THR A 109 -8.92 10.43 6.86
CA THR A 109 -9.83 11.34 7.59
C THR A 109 -9.10 12.23 8.59
N ASN A 110 -7.90 11.83 9.03
CA ASN A 110 -7.08 12.64 9.92
C ASN A 110 -6.54 13.86 9.17
N THR A 111 -7.11 15.04 9.46
CA THR A 111 -6.70 16.35 8.94
C THR A 111 -6.46 17.30 10.10
#